data_AF-A0AAD8VJP1-F1
#
_entry.id   AF-A0AAD8VJP1-F1
#
_cell.length_a   1.000
_cell.length_b   1.000
_cell.length_c   1.000
_cell.angle_alpha   90.00
_cell.angle_beta   90.00
_cell.angle_gamma   90.00
#
_symmetry.space_group_name_H-M   'P 1'
#
loop_
_entity.id
_entity.type
_entity.pdbx_description
1 polymer ?
#
loop_
_entity_poly.entity_id
_entity_poly.type
_entity_poly.pdbx_seq_one_letter_code
_entity_poly.pdbx_strand_id
1 'polypeptide(L)'
;MVSSDPKENPRKWKHTVDLWPSNFPEGTEQARCWCGDLCVSKRCDDWDAKHGRRFWMCPNYAHDKAKPRNPYDYPPSPPPLCQFVKWIDLEQSTSHKEEVAYEEGRKWNYMFNLIREEEREKKMKIRLEKQRLEKEKKEQEEKDLREAEREKKRERARRAREDAEAQEDATKRKGKYPHWTQ
;
A
#
# COMPACT_ATOMS: atom_id res chain seq x y z
N MET A 1 -25.77 -27.20 -25.80
CA MET A 1 -25.25 -27.77 -24.55
C MET A 1 -25.33 -26.69 -23.48
N VAL A 2 -26.20 -26.83 -22.48
CA VAL A 2 -26.33 -25.86 -21.38
C VAL A 2 -25.22 -26.20 -20.39
N SER A 3 -24.05 -25.58 -20.56
CA SER A 3 -22.96 -25.73 -19.61
C SER A 3 -23.25 -24.81 -18.43
N SER A 4 -23.67 -25.40 -17.31
CA SER A 4 -23.76 -24.71 -16.03
C SER A 4 -22.46 -24.93 -15.25
N ASP A 5 -21.30 -24.64 -15.87
CA ASP A 5 -20.03 -24.68 -15.13
C ASP A 5 -20.12 -23.63 -14.01
N PRO A 6 -20.02 -24.04 -12.73
CA PRO A 6 -20.09 -23.12 -11.60
C PRO A 6 -19.05 -21.98 -11.67
N LYS A 7 -17.96 -22.13 -12.44
CA LYS A 7 -16.95 -21.09 -12.67
C LYS A 7 -17.41 -20.00 -13.63
N GLU A 8 -18.37 -20.28 -14.49
CA GLU A 8 -18.92 -19.32 -15.44
C GLU A 8 -20.03 -18.46 -14.83
N ASN A 9 -20.56 -18.90 -13.68
CA ASN A 9 -21.52 -18.15 -12.88
C ASN A 9 -20.91 -16.85 -12.30
N PRO A 10 -21.70 -15.77 -12.16
CA PRO A 10 -21.25 -14.55 -11.48
C PRO A 10 -20.78 -14.87 -10.06
N ARG A 11 -19.64 -14.29 -9.65
CA ARG A 11 -18.92 -14.67 -8.41
C ARG A 11 -19.72 -14.32 -7.16
N LYS A 12 -20.51 -13.24 -7.24
CA LYS A 12 -21.35 -12.76 -6.14
C LYS A 12 -22.72 -12.40 -6.72
N TRP A 13 -23.62 -13.37 -6.75
CA TRP A 13 -25.04 -13.19 -7.10
C TRP A 13 -25.75 -12.05 -6.34
N LYS A 14 -25.15 -11.56 -5.24
CA LYS A 14 -25.55 -10.35 -4.51
C LYS A 14 -25.40 -9.05 -5.29
N HIS A 15 -24.49 -8.99 -6.27
CA HIS A 15 -24.29 -7.85 -7.16
C HIS A 15 -24.95 -8.16 -8.50
N THR A 16 -26.24 -8.46 -8.44
CA THR A 16 -27.08 -8.64 -9.62
C THR A 16 -28.27 -7.73 -9.49
N VAL A 17 -28.70 -7.16 -10.61
CA VAL A 17 -29.85 -6.26 -10.68
C VAL A 17 -30.98 -7.01 -11.37
N ASP A 18 -32.14 -7.11 -10.71
CA ASP A 18 -33.32 -7.71 -11.32
C ASP A 18 -33.76 -6.90 -12.55
N LEU A 19 -34.05 -7.60 -13.64
CA LEU A 19 -34.48 -6.97 -14.88
C LEU A 19 -35.96 -7.21 -15.13
N TRP A 20 -36.63 -6.16 -15.59
CA TRP A 20 -37.98 -6.27 -16.11
C TRP A 20 -37.97 -6.81 -17.54
N PRO A 21 -39.07 -7.46 -18.00
CA PRO A 21 -39.19 -7.99 -19.36
C PRO A 21 -38.93 -6.96 -20.47
N SER A 22 -39.17 -5.67 -20.21
CA SER A 22 -38.91 -4.56 -21.13
C SER A 22 -37.42 -4.35 -21.45
N ASN A 23 -36.52 -4.91 -20.65
CA ASN A 23 -35.08 -4.75 -20.84
C ASN A 23 -34.50 -5.74 -21.85
N PHE A 24 -35.32 -6.51 -22.57
CA PHE A 24 -34.88 -7.51 -23.55
C PHE A 24 -35.27 -7.12 -24.98
N PRO A 25 -34.44 -7.46 -25.98
CA PRO A 25 -34.83 -7.36 -27.38
C PRO A 25 -36.12 -8.12 -27.64
N GLU A 26 -36.99 -7.53 -28.45
CA GLU A 26 -38.25 -8.13 -28.87
C GLU A 26 -37.99 -9.50 -29.53
N GLY A 27 -38.69 -10.54 -29.05
CA GLY A 27 -38.46 -11.93 -29.48
C GLY A 27 -37.47 -12.75 -28.63
N THR A 28 -36.92 -12.19 -27.56
CA THR A 28 -36.12 -13.00 -26.61
C THR A 28 -37.04 -13.92 -25.80
N GLU A 29 -37.04 -15.21 -26.12
CA GLU A 29 -37.80 -16.19 -25.35
C GLU A 29 -37.22 -16.37 -23.94
N GLN A 30 -38.09 -16.26 -22.94
CA GLN A 30 -37.74 -16.49 -21.54
C GLN A 30 -37.37 -17.96 -21.33
N ALA A 31 -36.19 -18.21 -20.75
CA ALA A 31 -35.75 -19.58 -20.50
C ALA A 31 -36.61 -20.26 -19.42
N ARG A 32 -36.86 -21.56 -19.58
CA ARG A 32 -37.37 -22.43 -18.52
C ARG A 32 -36.22 -23.14 -17.83
N CYS A 33 -36.26 -23.16 -16.49
CA CYS A 33 -35.27 -23.87 -15.70
C CYS A 33 -35.56 -25.38 -15.66
N TRP A 34 -34.69 -26.16 -15.02
CA TRP A 34 -34.90 -27.60 -14.84
C TRP A 34 -36.13 -27.96 -13.99
N CYS A 35 -36.70 -26.99 -13.26
CA CYS A 35 -37.97 -27.18 -12.54
C CYS A 35 -39.20 -27.04 -13.44
N GLY A 36 -39.06 -26.56 -14.68
CA GLY A 36 -40.18 -26.29 -15.60
C GLY A 36 -40.76 -24.87 -15.52
N ASP A 37 -40.44 -24.14 -14.45
CA ASP A 37 -40.84 -22.74 -14.26
C ASP A 37 -40.04 -21.78 -15.15
N LEU A 38 -40.65 -20.63 -15.44
CA LEU A 38 -40.00 -19.52 -16.13
C LEU A 38 -38.90 -18.91 -15.25
N CYS A 39 -37.73 -18.69 -15.84
CA CYS A 39 -36.59 -18.11 -15.14
C CYS A 39 -36.77 -16.61 -14.89
N VAL A 40 -36.24 -16.10 -13.78
CA VAL A 40 -36.07 -14.66 -13.60
C VAL A 40 -34.86 -14.18 -14.39
N SER A 41 -34.89 -12.95 -14.90
CA SER A 41 -33.73 -12.34 -15.53
C SER A 41 -33.05 -11.35 -14.60
N LYS A 42 -31.72 -11.36 -14.65
CA LYS A 42 -30.88 -10.39 -13.93
C LYS A 42 -29.73 -9.90 -14.79
N ARG A 43 -29.14 -8.78 -14.40
CA ARG A 43 -27.89 -8.23 -14.94
C ARG A 43 -26.78 -8.42 -13.93
N CYS A 44 -25.59 -8.79 -14.39
CA CYS A 44 -24.39 -8.83 -13.58
C CYS A 44 -23.87 -7.40 -13.32
N ASP A 45 -23.71 -7.03 -12.06
CA ASP A 45 -23.17 -5.73 -11.63
C ASP A 45 -21.76 -5.87 -11.04
N ASP A 46 -21.17 -7.07 -11.08
CA ASP A 46 -19.78 -7.30 -10.74
C ASP A 46 -18.86 -6.52 -11.71
N TRP A 47 -17.84 -5.83 -11.20
CA TRP A 47 -16.83 -5.10 -11.99
C TRP A 47 -15.81 -6.04 -12.64
N ASP A 48 -16.28 -6.91 -13.53
CA ASP A 48 -15.44 -7.85 -14.29
C ASP A 48 -15.89 -7.96 -15.76
N ALA A 49 -15.34 -8.93 -16.51
CA ALA A 49 -15.70 -9.18 -17.91
C ALA A 49 -17.19 -9.58 -18.12
N LYS A 50 -17.92 -9.83 -17.03
CA LYS A 50 -19.35 -10.12 -17.05
C LYS A 50 -20.20 -8.89 -16.71
N HIS A 51 -19.61 -7.76 -16.28
CA HIS A 51 -20.33 -6.54 -15.93
C HIS A 51 -21.30 -6.14 -17.06
N GLY A 52 -22.56 -5.87 -16.71
CA GLY A 52 -23.59 -5.48 -17.67
C GLY A 52 -24.23 -6.62 -18.47
N ARG A 53 -23.65 -7.84 -18.47
CA ARG A 53 -24.25 -8.98 -19.17
C ARG A 53 -25.50 -9.47 -18.44
N ARG A 54 -26.49 -9.88 -19.21
CA ARG A 54 -27.78 -10.37 -18.71
C ARG A 54 -27.83 -11.89 -18.76
N PHE A 55 -28.56 -12.48 -17.83
CA PHE A 55 -28.75 -13.92 -17.75
C PHE A 55 -30.12 -14.27 -17.17
N TRP A 56 -30.58 -15.47 -17.51
CA TRP A 56 -31.70 -16.14 -16.88
C TRP A 56 -31.21 -16.99 -15.71
N MET A 57 -31.97 -17.00 -14.62
CA MET A 57 -31.74 -17.89 -13.48
C MET A 57 -33.06 -18.43 -12.91
N CYS A 58 -33.01 -19.61 -12.29
CA CYS A 58 -34.20 -20.16 -11.64
C CYS A 58 -34.69 -19.25 -10.49
N PRO A 59 -36.00 -19.05 -10.30
CA PRO A 59 -36.53 -18.38 -9.11
C PRO A 59 -36.19 -19.13 -7.81
N ASN A 60 -36.05 -20.45 -7.88
CA ASN A 60 -35.61 -21.32 -6.78
C ASN A 60 -34.08 -21.56 -6.82
N TYR A 61 -33.29 -20.53 -7.14
CA TYR A 61 -31.83 -20.64 -7.22
C TYR A 61 -31.18 -20.86 -5.86
N ALA A 62 -30.15 -21.70 -5.81
CA ALA A 62 -29.53 -22.15 -4.58
C ALA A 62 -28.95 -21.02 -3.70
N HIS A 63 -28.53 -19.91 -4.32
CA HIS A 63 -27.84 -18.81 -3.63
C HIS A 63 -28.63 -17.51 -3.52
N ASP A 64 -29.84 -17.43 -4.09
CA ASP A 64 -30.67 -16.20 -4.08
C ASP A 64 -31.68 -16.17 -2.92
N LYS A 65 -31.74 -17.24 -2.11
CA LYS A 65 -32.62 -17.25 -0.94
C LYS A 65 -32.07 -16.32 0.14
N ALA A 66 -32.93 -15.43 0.61
CA ALA A 66 -32.69 -14.70 1.84
C ALA A 66 -32.34 -15.70 2.95
N LYS A 67 -31.29 -15.40 3.72
CA LYS A 67 -30.98 -16.18 4.91
C LYS A 67 -32.18 -16.07 5.85
N PRO A 68 -32.83 -17.18 6.23
CA PRO A 68 -33.98 -17.10 7.10
C PRO A 68 -33.59 -16.48 8.43
N ARG A 69 -34.55 -15.77 9.04
CA ARG A 69 -34.34 -15.08 10.31
C ARG A 69 -34.38 -16.07 11.47
N ASN A 70 -35.14 -17.16 11.33
CA ASN A 70 -35.26 -18.22 12.32
C ASN A 70 -34.81 -19.57 11.72
N PRO A 71 -34.00 -20.39 12.42
CA PRO A 71 -33.66 -21.76 12.02
C PRO A 71 -34.86 -22.65 11.69
N TYR A 72 -36.03 -22.39 12.30
CA TYR A 72 -37.27 -23.14 12.05
C TYR A 72 -38.03 -22.72 10.78
N ASP A 73 -37.62 -21.65 10.10
CA ASP A 73 -38.20 -21.24 8.81
C ASP A 73 -37.73 -22.18 7.67
N TYR A 74 -36.72 -23.03 7.92
CA TYR A 74 -36.34 -24.09 6.98
C TYR A 74 -37.34 -25.25 7.07
N PRO A 75 -38.08 -25.56 5.98
CA PRO A 75 -38.86 -26.79 5.95
C PRO A 75 -37.92 -28.00 6.14
N PRO A 76 -38.39 -29.10 6.75
CA PRO A 76 -37.58 -30.29 7.06
C PRO A 76 -36.87 -30.89 5.84
N SER A 77 -37.46 -30.70 4.65
CA SER A 77 -36.85 -30.97 3.36
C SER A 77 -37.05 -29.74 2.46
N PRO A 78 -36.04 -28.88 2.26
CA PRO A 78 -36.17 -27.79 1.29
C PRO A 78 -36.43 -28.39 -0.11
N PRO A 79 -37.28 -27.75 -0.94
CA PRO A 79 -37.40 -28.13 -2.34
C PRO A 79 -36.00 -28.18 -2.98
N PRO A 80 -35.73 -29.14 -3.89
CA PRO A 80 -34.43 -29.23 -4.53
C PRO A 80 -34.07 -27.90 -5.17
N LEU A 81 -32.95 -27.32 -4.73
CA LEU A 81 -32.48 -26.03 -5.24
C LEU A 81 -32.03 -26.21 -6.70
N CYS A 82 -32.48 -25.32 -7.57
CA CYS A 82 -32.15 -25.40 -8.98
C CYS A 82 -30.95 -24.50 -9.26
N GLN A 83 -29.88 -25.04 -9.84
CA GLN A 83 -28.69 -24.24 -10.21
C GLN A 83 -28.74 -23.76 -11.66
N PHE A 84 -29.92 -23.76 -12.29
CA PHE A 84 -30.06 -23.34 -13.68
C PHE A 84 -29.71 -21.86 -13.85
N VAL A 85 -28.74 -21.63 -14.74
CA VAL A 85 -28.30 -20.31 -15.17
C VAL A 85 -28.04 -20.40 -16.67
N LYS A 86 -28.51 -19.39 -17.41
CA LYS A 86 -28.23 -19.27 -18.85
C LYS A 86 -27.97 -17.81 -19.20
N TRP A 87 -26.76 -17.52 -19.69
CA TRP A 87 -26.42 -16.20 -20.22
C TRP A 87 -27.27 -15.87 -21.45
N ILE A 88 -27.74 -14.62 -21.49
CA ILE A 88 -28.48 -14.06 -22.62
C ILE A 88 -27.48 -13.40 -23.56
N ASP A 89 -26.61 -12.57 -23.00
CA ASP A 89 -25.56 -11.89 -23.75
C ASP A 89 -24.29 -12.76 -23.73
N LEU A 90 -23.77 -13.10 -24.91
CA LEU A 90 -22.48 -13.81 -25.04
C LEU A 90 -21.31 -12.85 -24.81
N GLU A 91 -21.47 -11.58 -25.20
CA GLU A 91 -20.46 -10.54 -25.08
C GLU A 91 -20.92 -9.39 -24.20
N GLN A 92 -19.96 -8.75 -23.55
CA GLN A 92 -20.16 -7.51 -22.82
C GLN A 92 -20.28 -6.33 -23.80
N SER A 93 -21.27 -5.46 -23.60
CA SER A 93 -21.42 -4.24 -24.40
C SER A 93 -20.22 -3.31 -24.27
N THR A 94 -19.95 -2.50 -25.29
CA THR A 94 -18.86 -1.50 -25.28
C THR A 94 -18.94 -0.53 -24.10
N SER A 95 -20.12 0.02 -23.82
CA SER A 95 -20.32 0.94 -22.68
C SER A 95 -19.94 0.32 -21.34
N HIS A 96 -20.40 -0.90 -21.03
CA HIS A 96 -20.00 -1.58 -19.79
C HIS A 96 -18.50 -1.96 -19.77
N LYS A 97 -17.86 -2.23 -20.93
CA LYS A 97 -16.39 -2.42 -21.00
C LYS A 97 -15.65 -1.13 -20.61
N GLU A 98 -16.12 0.01 -21.10
CA GLU A 98 -15.54 1.32 -20.79
C GLU A 98 -15.72 1.69 -19.31
N GLU A 99 -16.87 1.39 -18.72
CA GLU A 99 -17.12 1.61 -17.29
C GLU A 99 -16.17 0.77 -16.41
N VAL A 100 -16.00 -0.52 -16.71
CA VAL A 100 -15.04 -1.38 -16.02
C VAL A 100 -13.62 -0.83 -16.16
N ALA A 101 -13.20 -0.47 -17.38
CA ALA A 101 -11.88 0.08 -17.63
C ALA A 101 -11.65 1.41 -16.89
N TYR A 102 -12.66 2.27 -16.81
CA TYR A 102 -12.61 3.52 -16.08
C TYR A 102 -12.45 3.30 -14.57
N GLU A 103 -13.22 2.38 -13.98
CA GLU A 103 -13.10 2.05 -12.56
C GLU A 103 -11.76 1.40 -12.22
N GLU A 104 -11.27 0.50 -13.07
CA GLU A 104 -9.92 -0.06 -12.93
C GLU A 104 -8.86 1.04 -13.00
N GLY A 105 -8.96 1.93 -14.00
CA GLY A 105 -8.08 3.08 -14.14
C GLY A 105 -8.10 3.99 -12.91
N ARG A 106 -9.28 4.25 -12.33
CA ARG A 106 -9.41 5.05 -11.10
C ARG A 106 -8.69 4.38 -9.93
N LYS A 107 -8.88 3.07 -9.72
CA LYS A 107 -8.21 2.29 -8.65
C LYS A 107 -6.70 2.28 -8.83
N TRP A 108 -6.22 2.04 -10.04
CA TRP A 108 -4.79 2.08 -10.36
C TRP A 108 -4.19 3.46 -10.09
N ASN A 109 -4.83 4.53 -10.58
CA ASN A 109 -4.38 5.90 -10.35
C ASN A 109 -4.29 6.24 -8.86
N TYR A 110 -5.29 5.85 -8.07
CA TYR A 110 -5.26 6.01 -6.62
C TYR A 110 -4.06 5.29 -5.99
N MET A 111 -3.86 4.00 -6.32
CA MET A 111 -2.73 3.22 -5.82
C MET A 111 -1.37 3.83 -6.21
N PHE A 112 -1.18 4.25 -7.46
CA PHE A 112 0.05 4.89 -7.90
C PHE A 112 0.30 6.25 -7.23
N ASN A 113 -0.76 7.00 -6.89
CA ASN A 113 -0.62 8.24 -6.12
C ASN A 113 -0.07 7.97 -4.72
N LEU A 114 -0.61 6.96 -4.02
CA LEU A 114 -0.13 6.57 -2.70
C LEU A 114 1.34 6.15 -2.72
N ILE A 115 1.74 5.34 -3.71
CA ILE A 115 3.15 4.92 -3.86
C ILE A 115 4.05 6.16 -4.08
N ARG A 116 3.63 7.09 -4.95
CA ARG A 116 4.38 8.33 -5.19
C ARG A 116 4.51 9.19 -3.95
N GLU A 117 3.47 9.27 -3.11
CA GLU A 117 3.53 10.00 -1.84
C GLU A 117 4.50 9.36 -0.86
N GLU A 118 4.42 8.04 -0.69
CA GLU A 118 5.34 7.30 0.18
C GLU A 118 6.81 7.46 -0.26
N GLU A 119 7.08 7.44 -1.56
CA GLU A 119 8.42 7.72 -2.10
C GLU A 119 8.88 9.15 -1.80
N ARG A 120 8.02 10.16 -1.91
CA ARG A 120 8.34 11.55 -1.57
C ARG A 120 8.69 11.67 -0.09
N GLU A 121 7.92 11.02 0.79
CA GLU A 121 8.19 11.01 2.23
C GLU A 121 9.52 10.33 2.56
N LYS A 122 9.80 9.17 1.97
CA LYS A 122 11.09 8.47 2.14
C LYS A 122 12.25 9.34 1.68
N LYS A 123 12.14 9.97 0.50
CA LYS A 123 13.16 10.90 -0.02
C LYS A 123 13.36 12.10 0.90
N MET A 124 12.29 12.66 1.44
CA MET A 124 12.35 13.78 2.38
C MET A 124 13.05 13.38 3.68
N LYS A 125 12.70 12.22 4.26
CA LYS A 125 13.35 11.68 5.48
C LYS A 125 14.85 11.47 5.27
N ILE A 126 15.24 10.84 4.16
CA ILE A 126 16.65 10.64 3.81
C ILE A 126 17.38 11.99 3.68
N ARG A 127 16.74 13.00 3.07
CA ARG A 127 17.35 14.34 2.93
C ARG A 127 17.55 15.00 4.28
N LEU A 128 16.55 14.93 5.16
CA LEU A 128 16.63 15.52 6.50
C LEU A 128 17.70 14.83 7.36
N GLU A 129 17.78 13.50 7.28
CA GLU A 129 18.80 12.73 8.00
C GLU A 129 20.21 13.04 7.51
N LYS A 130 20.41 13.15 6.20
CA LYS A 130 21.70 13.60 5.62
C LYS A 130 22.10 14.98 6.13
N GLN A 131 21.16 15.93 6.16
CA GLN A 131 21.42 17.27 6.69
C GLN A 131 21.78 17.24 8.18
N ARG A 132 21.11 16.39 8.98
CA ARG A 132 21.43 16.21 10.40
C ARG A 132 22.84 15.66 10.59
N LEU A 133 23.21 14.60 9.85
CA LEU A 133 24.53 13.99 9.90
C LEU A 133 25.63 14.98 9.46
N GLU A 134 25.38 15.77 8.41
CA GLU A 134 26.34 16.78 7.97
C GLU A 134 26.54 17.89 9.02
N LYS A 135 25.46 18.32 9.68
CA LYS A 135 25.53 19.32 10.75
C LYS A 135 26.31 18.79 11.96
N GLU A 136 26.01 17.56 12.39
CA GLU A 136 26.72 16.90 13.50
C GLU A 136 28.20 16.73 13.19
N LYS A 137 28.54 16.33 11.96
CA LYS A 137 29.93 16.23 11.51
C LYS A 137 30.65 17.57 11.58
N LYS A 138 30.03 18.66 11.11
CA LYS A 138 30.60 20.02 11.19
C LYS A 138 30.78 20.48 12.63
N GLU A 139 29.80 20.22 13.50
CA GLU A 139 29.89 20.57 14.93
C GLU A 139 31.02 19.80 15.63
N GLN A 140 31.23 18.52 15.27
CA GLN A 140 32.32 17.72 15.79
C GLN A 140 33.69 18.23 15.30
N GLU A 141 33.83 18.49 13.99
CA GLU A 141 35.05 19.08 13.43
C GLU A 141 35.40 20.42 14.11
N GLU A 142 34.41 21.27 14.39
CA GLU A 142 34.63 22.53 15.10
C GLU A 142 35.04 22.33 16.57
N LYS A 143 34.50 21.30 17.25
CA LYS A 143 34.92 20.95 18.62
C LYS A 143 36.37 20.44 18.62
N ASP A 144 36.71 19.55 17.69
CA ASP A 144 38.05 18.98 17.55
C ASP A 144 39.09 20.08 17.26
N LEU A 145 38.75 21.04 16.39
CA LEU A 145 39.61 22.21 16.12
C LEU A 145 39.83 23.07 17.37
N ARG A 146 38.77 23.34 18.15
CA ARG A 146 38.86 24.10 19.41
C ARG A 146 39.68 23.37 20.46
N GLU A 147 39.56 22.05 20.54
CA GLU A 147 40.37 21.24 21.46
C GLU A 147 41.85 21.21 21.05
N ALA A 148 42.14 21.01 19.76
CA ALA A 148 43.49 21.08 19.22
C ALA A 148 44.14 22.46 19.43
N GLU A 149 43.37 23.55 19.34
CA GLU A 149 43.86 24.90 19.66
C GLU A 149 44.22 25.03 21.15
N ARG A 150 43.35 24.54 22.05
CA ARG A 150 43.61 24.52 23.50
C ARG A 150 44.85 23.69 23.83
N GLU A 151 45.02 22.55 23.18
CA GLU A 151 46.19 21.68 23.36
C GLU A 151 47.47 22.39 22.90
N LYS A 152 47.47 23.02 21.71
CA LYS A 152 48.59 23.85 21.24
C LYS A 152 48.94 24.97 22.22
N LYS A 153 47.94 25.61 22.84
CA LYS A 153 48.16 26.64 23.86
C LYS A 153 48.79 26.07 25.14
N ARG A 154 48.34 24.89 25.59
CA ARG A 154 48.93 24.18 26.75
C ARG A 154 50.38 23.78 26.47
N GLU A 155 50.66 23.26 25.29
CA GLU A 155 52.02 22.88 24.87
C GLU A 155 52.96 24.09 24.79
N ARG A 156 52.49 25.22 24.23
CA ARG A 156 53.27 26.48 24.25
C ARG A 156 53.58 26.94 25.68
N ALA A 157 52.60 26.85 26.58
CA ALA A 157 52.80 27.21 27.98
C ALA A 157 53.77 26.25 28.70
N ARG A 158 53.76 24.96 28.35
CA ARG A 158 54.72 23.97 28.86
C ARG A 158 56.14 24.29 28.42
N ARG A 159 56.37 24.52 27.11
CA ARG A 159 57.68 24.90 26.58
C ARG A 159 58.22 26.19 27.20
N ALA A 160 57.37 27.21 27.36
CA ALA A 160 57.78 28.46 28.01
C ALA A 160 58.19 28.27 29.49
N ARG A 161 57.58 27.31 30.20
CA ARG A 161 58.00 26.95 31.58
C ARG A 161 59.34 26.20 31.58
N GLU A 162 59.50 25.23 30.68
CA GLU A 162 60.76 24.49 30.51
C GLU A 162 61.92 25.44 30.15
N ASP A 163 61.68 26.40 29.24
CA ASP A 163 62.67 27.42 28.85
C ASP A 163 63.01 28.37 30.03
N ALA A 164 62.01 28.79 30.82
CA ALA A 164 62.23 29.64 32.00
C ALA A 164 63.03 28.91 33.08
N GLU A 165 62.74 27.63 33.34
CA GLU A 165 63.47 26.78 34.28
C GLU A 165 64.92 26.55 33.79
N ALA A 166 65.12 26.28 32.50
CA ALA A 166 66.44 26.14 31.90
C ALA A 166 67.27 27.44 32.00
N GLN A 167 66.63 28.61 31.81
CA GLN A 167 67.26 29.91 31.99
C GLN A 167 67.65 30.16 33.46
N GLU A 168 66.79 29.80 34.40
CA GLU A 168 67.09 29.88 35.83
C GLU A 168 68.26 28.97 36.23
N ASP A 169 68.29 27.72 35.79
CA ASP A 169 69.43 26.81 36.03
C ASP A 169 70.73 27.35 35.38
N ALA A 170 70.65 27.84 34.15
CA ALA A 170 71.81 28.43 33.47
C ALA A 170 72.37 29.66 34.21
N THR A 171 71.52 30.50 34.79
CA THR A 171 71.97 31.65 35.61
C THR A 171 72.59 31.19 36.93
N LYS A 172 72.02 30.18 37.60
CA LYS A 172 72.59 29.58 38.82
C LYS A 172 73.97 28.96 38.57
N ARG A 173 74.20 28.31 37.42
CA ARG A 173 75.49 27.70 37.05
C ARG A 173 76.61 28.71 36.76
N LYS A 174 76.28 29.94 36.32
CA LYS A 174 77.28 31.00 36.05
C LYS A 174 77.74 31.77 37.30
N GLY A 175 77.21 31.45 38.49
CA GLY A 175 77.39 32.23 39.73
C GLY A 175 78.52 31.81 40.66
N LYS A 176 79.41 30.89 40.29
CA LYS A 176 80.52 30.45 41.17
C LYS A 176 81.88 30.65 40.50
N TYR A 177 82.43 31.86 40.65
CA TYR A 177 83.84 32.12 40.38
C TYR A 177 84.69 31.52 41.52
N PRO A 178 85.75 30.76 41.22
CA PRO A 178 86.63 30.24 42.27
C PRO A 178 87.36 31.41 42.92
N HIS A 179 87.18 31.60 44.23
CA HIS A 179 87.99 32.57 44.96
C HIS A 179 89.42 32.01 45.08
N TRP A 180 90.39 32.82 44.69
CA TRP A 180 91.81 32.50 44.83
C TRP A 180 92.27 33.10 46.15
N THR A 181 92.63 32.26 47.12
CA THR A 181 93.24 32.70 48.38
C THR A 181 94.75 32.60 48.28
N GLN A 182 95.40 33.69 48.71
CA GLN A 182 96.83 33.96 48.71
C GLN A 182 97.61 33.12 49.72
#